data_AF-A0A370TKW3-F1
#
_entry.id   AF-A0A370TKW3-F1
#
_cell.length_a   1.000
_cell.length_b   1.000
_cell.length_c   1.000
_cell.angle_alpha   90.00
_cell.angle_beta   90.00
_cell.angle_gamma   90.00
#
_symmetry.space_group_name_H-M   'P 1'
#
loop_
_entity.id
_entity.type
_entity.pdbx_description
1 polymer ?
#
loop_
_entity_poly.entity_id
_entity_poly.type
_entity_poly.pdbx_seq_one_letter_code
_entity_poly.pdbx_strand_id
1 'polypeptide(L)'
;MASPDPMGFGKASKKLEEHEGIKDKNTVLDDTQPSSAKCANCGALASLRCTGCVDAPEYESGESIGIIYCNRGCQHKEAALANSQCTLAMALLGPLTRHLLAGTSLSTTISDISVGKPNFTTKFVSGLGKPSNFVPPHTIVVVELKSSQKSNEKWIIDASGSQYGFPDALSPFDKYFKEKLCKLETSEPYDATETKDIDYFLTIPYMTSIPQHRKKLMNERAARLHFAAFIKARIEKSEGGFNKDMFSSSKIDFQAKLDIFVGDLKVHMTEFVKKQYGKAGSAKKA
;
A
#
# COMPACT_ATOMS: atom_id res chain seq x y z
N MET A 1 17.37 4.05 -40.08
CA MET A 1 18.05 4.52 -38.85
C MET A 1 17.94 6.03 -38.86
N ALA A 2 16.95 6.54 -38.16
CA ALA A 2 16.70 7.97 -38.03
C ALA A 2 16.54 8.23 -36.53
N SER A 3 17.54 8.89 -35.94
CA SER A 3 17.47 9.44 -34.60
C SER A 3 16.69 10.76 -34.66
N PRO A 4 15.72 11.02 -33.77
CA PRO A 4 15.20 12.36 -33.58
C PRO A 4 15.97 13.11 -32.48
N ASP A 5 16.23 14.38 -32.76
CA ASP A 5 16.86 15.38 -31.91
C ASP A 5 16.10 15.66 -30.60
N PRO A 6 16.80 16.12 -29.55
CA PRO A 6 16.21 16.47 -28.26
C PRO A 6 15.52 17.84 -28.29
N MET A 7 14.25 17.87 -27.86
CA MET A 7 13.48 19.11 -27.67
C MET A 7 14.06 19.94 -26.53
N GLY A 8 14.44 21.18 -26.86
CA GLY A 8 14.90 22.21 -25.94
C GLY A 8 13.75 22.83 -25.13
N PHE A 9 13.97 23.00 -23.83
CA PHE A 9 13.11 23.80 -22.97
C PHE A 9 13.71 25.19 -22.78
N GLY A 10 12.98 26.19 -23.28
CA GLY A 10 13.30 27.61 -23.16
C GLY A 10 13.16 28.11 -21.71
N LYS A 11 14.15 28.92 -21.32
CA LYS A 11 14.18 29.70 -20.07
C LYS A 11 13.19 30.86 -20.16
N ALA A 12 12.38 31.06 -19.13
CA ALA A 12 11.68 32.31 -18.89
C ALA A 12 11.91 32.73 -17.43
N SER A 13 12.84 33.67 -17.24
CA SER A 13 13.02 34.41 -16.00
C SER A 13 11.87 35.40 -15.81
N LYS A 14 11.28 35.46 -14.62
CA LYS A 14 10.48 36.61 -14.17
C LYS A 14 11.01 37.12 -12.84
N LYS A 15 11.27 38.43 -12.83
CA LYS A 15 11.63 39.31 -11.73
C LYS A 15 10.73 39.10 -10.51
N LEU A 16 11.33 39.03 -9.32
CA LEU A 16 10.71 39.47 -8.08
C LEU A 16 11.26 40.86 -7.76
N GLU A 17 10.36 41.83 -7.60
CA GLU A 17 10.65 43.15 -7.05
C GLU A 17 10.38 43.13 -5.54
N GLU A 18 11.28 43.77 -4.81
CA GLU A 18 11.25 44.02 -3.38
C GLU A 18 10.16 45.03 -3.02
N HIS A 19 9.54 44.86 -1.85
CA HIS A 19 8.96 45.96 -1.10
C HIS A 19 9.10 45.69 0.41
N GLU A 20 9.98 46.46 1.04
CA GLU A 20 10.05 46.64 2.48
C GLU A 20 8.85 47.47 2.98
N GLY A 21 8.41 47.23 4.23
CA GLY A 21 7.84 48.31 5.04
C GLY A 21 6.78 47.99 6.10
N ILE A 22 7.25 47.86 7.35
CA ILE A 22 6.72 48.45 8.61
C ILE A 22 5.33 48.01 9.15
N LYS A 23 5.31 47.33 10.32
CA LYS A 23 4.86 47.87 11.64
C LYS A 23 4.55 46.76 12.66
N ASP A 24 5.22 46.86 13.81
CA ASP A 24 4.90 46.17 15.05
C ASP A 24 3.44 46.39 15.47
N LYS A 25 2.75 45.29 15.79
CA LYS A 25 1.66 45.27 16.76
C LYS A 25 1.76 44.01 17.61
N ASN A 26 2.28 44.20 18.83
CA ASN A 26 2.01 43.36 19.98
C ASN A 26 0.52 43.00 20.00
N THR A 27 0.22 41.73 19.72
CA THR A 27 -1.10 41.15 19.96
C THR A 27 -0.86 39.84 20.69
N VAL A 28 -1.16 39.87 21.98
CA VAL A 28 -1.33 38.69 22.82
C VAL A 28 -2.49 37.88 22.22
N LEU A 29 -2.20 36.67 21.72
CA LEU A 29 -3.17 35.62 21.42
C LEU A 29 -2.95 34.58 22.53
N ASP A 30 -3.59 34.70 23.69
CA ASP A 30 -4.95 34.21 24.00
C ASP A 30 -5.27 32.84 23.40
N ASP A 31 -5.63 31.92 24.30
CA ASP A 31 -5.71 30.48 24.13
C ASP A 31 -6.57 30.08 22.92
N THR A 32 -5.91 29.67 21.84
CA THR A 32 -6.58 29.09 20.68
C THR A 32 -7.19 27.75 21.07
N GLN A 33 -8.50 27.78 21.31
CA GLN A 33 -9.44 26.68 21.21
C GLN A 33 -8.93 25.60 20.24
N PRO A 34 -8.89 24.30 20.61
CA PRO A 34 -8.35 23.27 19.74
C PRO A 34 -9.11 23.30 18.42
N SER A 35 -8.40 23.56 17.33
CA SER A 35 -8.96 23.55 15.99
C SER A 35 -9.73 22.23 15.83
N SER A 36 -11.00 22.34 15.47
CA SER A 36 -11.90 21.20 15.49
C SER A 36 -11.41 20.18 14.46
N ALA A 37 -10.70 19.14 14.90
CA ALA A 37 -10.07 18.18 14.02
C ALA A 37 -11.11 17.51 13.13
N LYS A 38 -10.77 17.33 11.85
CA LYS A 38 -11.65 16.71 10.86
C LYS A 38 -11.25 15.26 10.63
N CYS A 39 -12.24 14.43 10.41
CA CYS A 39 -12.10 13.02 10.09
C CYS A 39 -11.26 12.87 8.82
N ALA A 40 -10.15 12.14 8.89
CA ALA A 40 -9.30 11.86 7.74
C ALA A 40 -10.06 11.12 6.61
N ASN A 41 -11.14 10.41 6.95
CA ASN A 41 -12.03 9.78 5.98
C ASN A 41 -13.10 10.75 5.45
N CYS A 42 -14.10 11.13 6.27
CA CYS A 42 -15.29 11.83 5.78
C CYS A 42 -15.26 13.36 5.96
N GLY A 43 -14.23 13.93 6.60
CA GLY A 43 -14.13 15.37 6.87
C GLY A 43 -15.07 15.92 7.95
N ALA A 44 -15.94 15.08 8.53
CA ALA A 44 -16.77 15.44 9.70
C ALA A 44 -15.90 15.72 10.93
N LEU A 45 -16.47 16.38 11.94
CA LEU A 45 -15.78 16.57 13.23
C LEU A 45 -15.33 15.22 13.81
N ALA A 46 -14.09 15.17 14.27
CA ALA A 46 -13.42 13.95 14.68
C ALA A 46 -12.59 14.19 15.93
N SER A 47 -12.64 13.24 16.85
CA SER A 47 -11.85 13.25 18.10
C SER A 47 -11.13 11.93 18.35
N LEU A 48 -11.40 10.88 17.55
CA LEU A 48 -10.87 9.54 17.78
C LEU A 48 -9.59 9.31 16.98
N ARG A 49 -8.48 9.03 17.66
CA ARG A 49 -7.28 8.52 17.00
C ARG A 49 -7.37 7.01 16.82
N CYS A 50 -6.85 6.48 15.72
CA CYS A 50 -6.85 5.03 15.48
C CYS A 50 -5.91 4.33 16.46
N THR A 51 -6.42 3.52 17.39
CA THR A 51 -5.61 2.81 18.39
C THR A 51 -4.59 1.84 17.79
N GLY A 52 -4.77 1.41 16.53
CA GLY A 52 -3.77 0.60 15.83
C GLY A 52 -2.72 1.41 15.05
N CYS A 53 -2.94 2.71 14.84
CA CYS A 53 -2.00 3.61 14.17
C CYS A 53 -1.40 4.66 15.11
N VAL A 54 -1.91 4.77 16.35
CA VAL A 54 -1.51 5.75 17.37
C VAL A 54 -0.02 5.69 17.72
N ASP A 55 0.66 4.59 17.38
CA ASP A 55 2.11 4.42 17.54
C ASP A 55 2.75 3.74 16.31
N ALA A 56 2.11 3.80 15.14
CA ALA A 56 2.71 3.25 13.92
C ALA A 56 3.99 4.03 13.58
N PRO A 57 5.09 3.36 13.18
CA PRO A 57 6.32 4.04 12.81
C PRO A 57 6.04 5.06 11.70
N GLU A 58 6.41 6.32 11.94
CA GLU A 58 6.26 7.39 10.96
C GLU A 58 7.17 7.12 9.75
N TYR A 59 6.59 7.16 8.55
CA TYR A 59 7.36 7.06 7.31
C TYR A 59 8.11 8.38 7.07
N GLU A 60 7.49 9.52 7.35
CA GLU A 60 8.10 10.85 7.52
C GLU A 60 7.66 11.48 8.84
N SER A 61 8.55 12.25 9.49
CA SER A 61 8.25 12.87 10.78
C SER A 61 7.01 13.78 10.68
N GLY A 62 5.99 13.50 11.50
CA GLY A 62 4.73 14.24 11.56
C GLY A 62 3.55 13.60 10.81
N GLU A 63 3.74 12.50 10.08
CA GLU A 63 2.66 11.84 9.32
C GLU A 63 1.64 11.10 10.20
N SER A 64 2.02 10.64 11.40
CA SER A 64 1.12 9.88 12.28
C SER A 64 0.28 10.76 13.20
N ILE A 65 0.72 12.00 13.46
CA ILE A 65 0.17 12.87 14.50
C ILE A 65 -1.21 13.45 14.12
N GLY A 66 -1.54 13.50 12.83
CA GLY A 66 -2.74 14.19 12.32
C GLY A 66 -3.98 13.33 12.07
N ILE A 67 -3.89 12.00 12.17
CA ILE A 67 -4.97 11.13 11.68
C ILE A 67 -6.04 10.89 12.76
N ILE A 68 -7.13 11.63 12.67
CA ILE A 68 -8.28 11.57 13.58
C ILE A 68 -9.52 11.14 12.79
N TYR A 69 -10.39 10.31 13.36
CA TYR A 69 -11.58 9.72 12.77
C TYR A 69 -12.83 10.06 13.57
N CYS A 70 -13.98 10.09 12.89
CA CYS A 70 -15.28 10.32 13.53
C CYS A 70 -15.86 9.08 14.21
N ASN A 71 -15.37 7.87 13.88
CA ASN A 71 -15.82 6.62 14.50
C ASN A 71 -14.71 5.54 14.51
N ARG A 72 -14.90 4.48 15.31
CA ARG A 72 -13.98 3.33 15.43
C ARG A 72 -14.22 2.24 14.38
N GLY A 73 -14.87 2.54 13.25
CA GLY A 73 -15.22 1.53 12.26
C GLY A 73 -13.97 0.81 11.73
N CYS A 74 -13.90 -0.51 11.89
CA CYS A 74 -12.75 -1.33 11.44
C CYS A 74 -12.40 -1.08 9.97
N GLN A 75 -13.41 -0.84 9.14
CA GLN A 75 -13.27 -0.53 7.71
C GLN A 75 -12.44 0.73 7.45
N HIS A 76 -12.54 1.78 8.28
CA HIS A 76 -11.74 2.99 8.12
C HIS A 76 -10.26 2.76 8.46
N LYS A 77 -9.99 1.89 9.44
CA LYS A 77 -8.63 1.51 9.80
C LYS A 77 -7.98 0.71 8.67
N GLU A 78 -8.69 -0.29 8.15
CA GLU A 78 -8.20 -1.11 7.04
C GLU A 78 -7.94 -0.26 5.79
N ALA A 79 -8.86 0.65 5.49
CA ALA A 79 -8.69 1.60 4.40
C ALA A 79 -7.43 2.44 4.51
N ALA A 80 -7.19 3.00 5.70
CA ALA A 80 -6.02 3.84 5.94
C ALA A 80 -4.71 3.04 5.83
N LEU A 81 -4.72 1.78 6.29
CA LEU A 81 -3.56 0.89 6.20
C LEU A 81 -3.29 0.42 4.76
N ALA A 82 -4.34 0.21 3.96
CA ALA A 82 -4.23 -0.24 2.57
C ALA A 82 -3.98 0.92 1.59
N ASN A 83 -4.24 2.17 2.01
CA ASN A 83 -4.19 3.33 1.15
C ASN A 83 -2.82 3.46 0.46
N SER A 84 -2.80 3.43 -0.87
CA SER A 84 -1.59 3.53 -1.71
C SER A 84 -0.59 2.41 -1.53
N GLN A 85 -1.02 1.28 -0.97
CA GLN A 85 -0.20 0.08 -0.83
C GLN A 85 -0.50 -0.93 -1.93
N CYS A 86 -1.22 -0.58 -3.01
CA CYS A 86 -1.60 -1.52 -4.06
C CYS A 86 -0.37 -2.15 -4.74
N THR A 87 0.62 -1.34 -5.13
CA THR A 87 1.88 -1.86 -5.71
C THR A 87 2.65 -2.73 -4.71
N LEU A 88 2.74 -2.30 -3.45
CA LEU A 88 3.37 -3.09 -2.38
C LEU A 88 2.67 -4.44 -2.20
N ALA A 89 1.33 -4.44 -2.15
CA ALA A 89 0.53 -5.64 -2.01
C ALA A 89 0.80 -6.62 -3.17
N MET A 90 0.88 -6.12 -4.42
CA MET A 90 1.20 -6.96 -5.57
C MET A 90 2.59 -7.58 -5.47
N ALA A 91 3.59 -6.84 -5.00
CA ALA A 91 4.95 -7.34 -4.82
C ALA A 91 5.02 -8.41 -3.71
N LEU A 92 4.42 -8.14 -2.55
CA LEU A 92 4.41 -9.07 -1.41
C LEU A 92 3.63 -10.35 -1.71
N LEU A 93 2.52 -10.25 -2.46
CA LEU A 93 1.71 -11.42 -2.81
C LEU A 93 2.32 -12.29 -3.90
N GLY A 94 3.31 -11.79 -4.65
CA GLY A 94 3.88 -12.48 -5.82
C GLY A 94 4.23 -13.94 -5.60
N PRO A 95 5.08 -14.29 -4.62
CA PRO A 95 5.53 -15.66 -4.40
C PRO A 95 4.37 -16.60 -4.04
N LEU A 96 3.50 -16.15 -3.14
CA LEU A 96 2.36 -16.92 -2.69
C LEU A 96 1.35 -17.10 -3.83
N THR A 97 1.02 -16.03 -4.55
CA THR A 97 0.07 -16.05 -5.67
C THR A 97 0.52 -16.99 -6.77
N ARG A 98 1.80 -16.90 -7.19
CA ARG A 98 2.35 -17.83 -8.20
C ARG A 98 2.29 -19.28 -7.75
N HIS A 99 2.54 -19.56 -6.47
CA HIS A 99 2.44 -20.92 -5.94
C HIS A 99 0.99 -21.41 -5.86
N LEU A 100 0.09 -20.60 -5.30
CA LEU A 100 -1.33 -20.95 -5.14
C LEU A 100 -2.01 -21.18 -6.50
N LEU A 101 -1.65 -20.40 -7.51
CA LEU A 101 -2.22 -20.47 -8.86
C LEU A 101 -1.48 -21.45 -9.79
N ALA A 102 -0.39 -22.07 -9.31
CA ALA A 102 0.36 -23.03 -10.10
C ALA A 102 -0.56 -24.18 -10.55
N GLY A 103 -0.62 -24.40 -11.86
CA GLY A 103 -1.47 -25.45 -12.45
C GLY A 103 -2.92 -25.04 -12.69
N THR A 104 -3.45 -23.98 -12.06
CA THR A 104 -4.85 -23.54 -12.19
C THR A 104 -5.05 -22.33 -13.10
N SER A 105 -4.08 -21.42 -13.19
CA SER A 105 -4.17 -20.22 -14.05
C SER A 105 -3.66 -20.49 -15.48
N LEU A 106 -4.39 -19.98 -16.47
CA LEU A 106 -3.95 -19.88 -17.87
C LEU A 106 -3.01 -18.68 -18.04
N SER A 107 -3.43 -17.53 -17.52
CA SER A 107 -2.66 -16.29 -17.54
C SER A 107 -2.88 -15.53 -16.23
N THR A 108 -1.91 -14.69 -15.88
CA THR A 108 -2.02 -13.78 -14.73
C THR A 108 -1.40 -12.45 -15.12
N THR A 109 -2.14 -11.37 -14.92
CA THR A 109 -1.72 -10.01 -15.29
C THR A 109 -1.81 -9.08 -14.10
N ILE A 110 -0.94 -8.06 -14.07
CA ILE A 110 -1.17 -6.86 -13.29
C ILE A 110 -1.95 -5.89 -14.16
N SER A 111 -2.96 -5.26 -13.59
CA SER A 111 -3.74 -4.25 -14.27
C SER A 111 -3.91 -3.02 -13.39
N ASP A 112 -3.62 -1.85 -13.94
CA ASP A 112 -3.99 -0.60 -13.32
C ASP A 112 -5.40 -0.20 -13.76
N ILE A 113 -6.21 0.21 -12.78
CA ILE A 113 -7.60 0.59 -12.97
C ILE A 113 -7.92 1.92 -12.30
N SER A 114 -8.85 2.65 -12.90
CA SER A 114 -9.55 3.76 -12.24
C SER A 114 -10.81 3.22 -11.56
N VAL A 115 -10.96 3.46 -10.26
CA VAL A 115 -12.17 3.08 -9.50
C VAL A 115 -13.22 4.19 -9.60
N GLY A 116 -14.36 3.91 -10.22
CA GLY A 116 -15.41 4.91 -10.46
C GLY A 116 -16.42 5.08 -9.32
N LYS A 117 -16.60 4.05 -8.48
CA LYS A 117 -17.60 4.05 -7.39
C LYS A 117 -17.02 3.47 -6.09
N PRO A 118 -16.18 4.22 -5.36
CA PRO A 118 -15.71 3.80 -4.05
C PRO A 118 -16.82 3.92 -2.98
N ASN A 119 -16.80 3.07 -1.96
CA ASN A 119 -17.73 3.17 -0.82
C ASN A 119 -17.35 4.33 0.12
N PHE A 120 -16.07 4.67 0.19
CA PHE A 120 -15.56 5.89 0.80
C PHE A 120 -14.21 6.27 0.16
N THR A 121 -13.78 7.51 0.36
CA THR A 121 -12.53 8.03 -0.22
C THR A 121 -11.48 8.23 0.87
N THR A 122 -10.39 7.47 0.80
CA THR A 122 -9.19 7.76 1.56
C THR A 122 -8.53 9.04 1.02
N LYS A 123 -8.17 9.96 1.93
CA LYS A 123 -7.46 11.19 1.55
C LYS A 123 -5.99 11.06 1.89
N PHE A 124 -5.14 11.50 0.97
CA PHE A 124 -3.76 11.80 1.30
C PHE A 124 -3.73 13.03 2.20
N VAL A 125 -2.93 12.99 3.26
CA VAL A 125 -2.40 14.23 3.83
C VAL A 125 -1.41 14.74 2.79
N SER A 126 -1.80 15.77 2.04
CA SER A 126 -0.96 16.31 0.98
C SER A 126 0.35 16.82 1.57
N GLY A 127 1.45 16.12 1.31
CA GLY A 127 2.78 16.73 1.31
C GLY A 127 2.80 17.87 0.27
N LEU A 128 3.53 18.93 0.57
CA LEU A 128 3.66 20.12 -0.28
C LEU A 128 3.98 19.71 -1.73
N GLY A 129 3.03 19.91 -2.66
CA GLY A 129 3.29 19.82 -4.11
C GLY A 129 2.41 18.88 -4.94
N LYS A 130 1.52 18.07 -4.37
CA LYS A 130 0.53 17.31 -5.17
C LYS A 130 -0.79 18.08 -5.30
N PRO A 131 -1.38 18.18 -6.50
CA PRO A 131 -2.68 18.81 -6.67
C PRO A 131 -3.74 18.01 -5.89
N SER A 132 -4.68 18.73 -5.27
CA SER A 132 -5.67 18.17 -4.33
C SER A 132 -6.59 17.09 -4.92
N ASN A 133 -6.58 16.90 -6.25
CA ASN A 133 -7.41 15.99 -7.02
C ASN A 133 -6.65 14.83 -7.67
N PHE A 134 -5.35 14.65 -7.39
CA PHE A 134 -4.61 13.50 -7.92
C PHE A 134 -5.10 12.20 -7.24
N VAL A 135 -5.72 11.32 -8.03
CA VAL A 135 -6.05 9.95 -7.63
C VAL A 135 -5.07 9.03 -8.35
N PRO A 136 -4.14 8.38 -7.64
CA PRO A 136 -3.26 7.42 -8.28
C PRO A 136 -4.07 6.23 -8.82
N PRO A 137 -3.62 5.60 -9.92
CA PRO A 137 -4.24 4.38 -10.40
C PRO A 137 -4.21 3.29 -9.32
N HIS A 138 -5.23 2.44 -9.31
CA HIS A 138 -5.30 1.28 -8.42
C HIS A 138 -4.81 0.03 -9.13
N THR A 139 -3.90 -0.70 -8.50
CA THR A 139 -3.32 -1.89 -9.10
C THR A 139 -3.99 -3.15 -8.57
N ILE A 140 -4.43 -4.04 -9.47
CA ILE A 140 -5.04 -5.33 -9.16
C ILE A 140 -4.32 -6.47 -9.90
N VAL A 141 -4.45 -7.71 -9.40
CA VAL A 141 -4.09 -8.91 -10.19
C VAL A 141 -5.34 -9.44 -10.87
N VAL A 142 -5.26 -9.74 -12.16
CA VAL A 142 -6.29 -10.45 -12.90
C VAL A 142 -5.78 -11.85 -13.23
N VAL A 143 -6.59 -12.86 -12.92
CA VAL A 143 -6.29 -14.27 -13.15
C VAL A 143 -7.31 -14.83 -14.14
N GLU A 144 -6.81 -15.39 -15.22
CA GLU A 144 -7.61 -16.20 -16.13
C GLU A 144 -7.41 -17.68 -15.79
N LEU A 145 -8.48 -18.42 -15.58
CA LEU A 145 -8.40 -19.82 -15.15
C LEU A 145 -8.18 -20.75 -16.35
N LYS A 146 -7.47 -21.88 -16.19
CA LYS A 146 -7.31 -22.86 -17.29
C LYS A 146 -8.63 -23.52 -17.71
N SER A 147 -9.55 -23.71 -16.77
CA SER A 147 -10.92 -24.15 -17.05
C SER A 147 -11.67 -23.20 -17.99
N SER A 148 -11.17 -21.96 -18.16
CA SER A 148 -11.81 -20.92 -18.97
C SER A 148 -11.69 -21.09 -20.48
N GLN A 149 -10.99 -22.12 -20.99
CA GLN A 149 -10.90 -22.38 -22.43
C GLN A 149 -12.28 -22.50 -23.13
N LYS A 150 -13.37 -22.64 -22.36
CA LYS A 150 -14.76 -22.57 -22.84
C LYS A 150 -15.60 -21.44 -22.25
N SER A 151 -15.18 -20.77 -21.17
CA SER A 151 -16.01 -19.82 -20.41
C SER A 151 -15.46 -18.39 -20.32
N ASN A 152 -14.21 -18.12 -20.73
CA ASN A 152 -13.53 -16.82 -20.55
C ASN A 152 -13.59 -16.28 -19.11
N GLU A 153 -13.69 -17.17 -18.13
CA GLU A 153 -13.80 -16.82 -16.72
C GLU A 153 -12.51 -16.17 -16.18
N LYS A 154 -12.66 -14.94 -15.67
CA LYS A 154 -11.59 -14.14 -15.06
C LYS A 154 -11.94 -13.75 -13.64
N TRP A 155 -10.92 -13.73 -12.79
CA TRP A 155 -11.01 -13.35 -11.39
C TRP A 155 -10.04 -12.22 -11.07
N ILE A 156 -10.41 -11.38 -10.12
CA ILE A 156 -9.60 -10.29 -9.60
C ILE A 156 -9.15 -10.66 -8.18
N ILE A 157 -7.85 -10.50 -7.93
CA ILE A 157 -7.27 -10.46 -6.60
C ILE A 157 -6.94 -8.99 -6.28
N ASP A 158 -7.66 -8.43 -5.32
CA ASP A 158 -7.52 -7.04 -4.89
C ASP A 158 -7.29 -6.98 -3.37
N ALA A 159 -6.04 -7.19 -2.97
CA ALA A 159 -5.66 -7.17 -1.55
C ALA A 159 -5.64 -5.76 -0.93
N SER A 160 -5.73 -4.72 -1.75
CA SER A 160 -5.76 -3.31 -1.32
C SER A 160 -7.12 -2.66 -1.54
N GLY A 161 -8.15 -3.41 -1.93
CA GLY A 161 -9.48 -2.89 -2.26
C GLY A 161 -10.18 -2.21 -1.08
N SER A 162 -9.76 -2.55 0.14
CA SER A 162 -10.25 -1.93 1.37
C SER A 162 -9.96 -0.42 1.41
N GLN A 163 -8.98 0.09 0.66
CA GLN A 163 -8.76 1.54 0.51
C GLN A 163 -9.97 2.28 -0.10
N TYR A 164 -10.82 1.57 -0.84
CA TYR A 164 -12.08 2.07 -1.39
C TYR A 164 -13.31 1.52 -0.66
N GLY A 165 -13.11 0.81 0.45
CA GLY A 165 -14.16 0.12 1.19
C GLY A 165 -14.67 -1.15 0.53
N PHE A 166 -13.84 -1.80 -0.30
CA PHE A 166 -14.14 -3.12 -0.85
C PHE A 166 -13.54 -4.21 0.05
N PRO A 167 -14.37 -4.96 0.80
CA PRO A 167 -13.85 -5.94 1.76
C PRO A 167 -13.35 -7.23 1.11
N ASP A 168 -13.87 -7.54 -0.09
CA ASP A 168 -13.58 -8.80 -0.77
C ASP A 168 -12.25 -8.70 -1.54
N ALA A 169 -11.26 -9.49 -1.12
CA ALA A 169 -9.98 -9.59 -1.80
C ALA A 169 -10.03 -10.44 -3.09
N LEU A 170 -11.09 -11.22 -3.30
CA LEU A 170 -11.28 -12.06 -4.48
C LEU A 170 -12.67 -11.81 -5.06
N SER A 171 -12.77 -11.58 -6.37
CA SER A 171 -14.06 -11.31 -7.03
C SER A 171 -14.06 -11.70 -8.50
N PRO A 172 -15.21 -12.10 -9.07
CA PRO A 172 -15.34 -12.26 -10.52
C PRO A 172 -15.08 -10.92 -11.24
N PHE A 173 -14.33 -10.96 -12.35
CA PHE A 173 -13.88 -9.77 -13.07
C PHE A 173 -15.04 -8.86 -13.49
N ASP A 174 -16.04 -9.42 -14.19
CA ASP A 174 -17.16 -8.64 -14.72
C ASP A 174 -18.00 -8.01 -13.61
N LYS A 175 -18.21 -8.77 -12.52
CA LYS A 175 -18.95 -8.29 -11.35
C LYS A 175 -18.22 -7.10 -10.72
N TYR A 176 -16.92 -7.25 -10.47
CA TYR A 176 -16.09 -6.21 -9.86
C TYR A 176 -16.11 -4.93 -10.71
N PHE A 177 -15.84 -5.03 -12.01
CA PHE A 177 -15.79 -3.87 -12.92
C PHE A 177 -17.14 -3.16 -13.03
N LYS A 178 -18.23 -3.93 -13.14
CA LYS A 178 -19.59 -3.38 -13.25
C LYS A 178 -20.04 -2.69 -11.97
N GLU A 179 -19.87 -3.33 -10.81
CA GLU A 179 -20.37 -2.81 -9.53
C GLU A 179 -19.56 -1.59 -9.06
N LYS A 180 -18.25 -1.59 -9.32
CA LYS A 180 -17.31 -0.55 -8.86
C LYS A 180 -17.02 0.51 -9.92
N LEU A 181 -17.68 0.41 -11.08
CA LEU A 181 -17.52 1.29 -12.25
C LEU A 181 -16.06 1.48 -12.64
N CYS A 182 -15.30 0.38 -12.66
CA CYS A 182 -13.88 0.43 -12.95
C CYS A 182 -13.61 0.66 -14.43
N LYS A 183 -12.52 1.36 -14.72
CA LYS A 183 -11.96 1.49 -16.07
C LYS A 183 -10.56 0.90 -16.08
N LEU A 184 -10.24 0.11 -17.09
CA LEU A 184 -8.91 -0.44 -17.29
C LEU A 184 -8.01 0.63 -17.91
N GLU A 185 -6.87 0.91 -17.28
CA GLU A 185 -5.87 1.87 -17.77
C GLU A 185 -4.73 1.14 -18.47
N THR A 186 -4.15 0.15 -17.78
CA THR A 186 -3.04 -0.66 -18.30
C THR A 186 -3.22 -2.13 -17.92
N SER A 187 -2.57 -3.02 -18.66
CA SER A 187 -2.50 -4.44 -18.31
C SER A 187 -1.23 -5.06 -18.87
N GLU A 188 -0.49 -5.78 -18.02
CA GLU A 188 0.77 -6.43 -18.38
C GLU A 188 0.92 -7.79 -17.67
N PRO A 189 1.75 -8.71 -18.19
CA PRO A 189 2.00 -10.00 -17.55
C PRO A 189 2.46 -9.84 -16.09
N TYR A 190 1.95 -10.68 -15.19
CA TYR A 190 2.34 -10.64 -13.79
C TYR A 190 3.71 -11.27 -13.55
N ASP A 191 4.74 -10.44 -13.62
CA ASP A 191 6.15 -10.80 -13.41
C ASP A 191 6.75 -10.13 -12.15
N ALA A 192 5.92 -9.47 -11.33
CA ALA A 192 6.41 -8.74 -10.17
C ALA A 192 7.10 -9.69 -9.17
N THR A 193 8.34 -9.34 -8.84
CA THR A 193 9.06 -9.91 -7.71
C THR A 193 8.84 -9.04 -6.47
N GLU A 194 9.22 -9.57 -5.32
CA GLU A 194 9.07 -8.96 -4.01
C GLU A 194 9.79 -7.60 -3.92
N THR A 195 10.75 -7.34 -4.82
CA THR A 195 11.55 -6.13 -4.87
C THR A 195 11.51 -5.38 -6.20
N LYS A 196 10.75 -5.81 -7.22
CA LYS A 196 10.83 -5.27 -8.59
C LYS A 196 10.63 -3.75 -8.64
N ASP A 197 9.61 -3.24 -7.95
CA ASP A 197 9.30 -1.81 -7.81
C ASP A 197 10.42 -1.03 -7.11
N ILE A 198 10.97 -1.58 -6.02
CA ILE A 198 12.07 -0.94 -5.29
C ILE A 198 13.34 -0.93 -6.13
N ASP A 199 13.65 -2.04 -6.79
CA ASP A 199 14.80 -2.17 -7.67
C ASP A 199 14.71 -1.12 -8.79
N TYR A 200 13.52 -0.89 -9.34
CA TYR A 200 13.27 0.20 -10.26
C TYR A 200 13.45 1.58 -9.62
N PHE A 201 12.84 1.86 -8.47
CA PHE A 201 12.99 3.17 -7.78
C PHE A 201 14.44 3.50 -7.42
N LEU A 202 15.26 2.49 -7.12
CA LEU A 202 16.68 2.65 -6.84
C LEU A 202 17.51 3.08 -8.05
N THR A 203 16.98 2.92 -9.26
CA THR A 203 17.59 3.43 -10.51
C THR A 203 17.24 4.90 -10.78
N ILE A 204 16.23 5.45 -10.11
CA ILE A 204 15.73 6.80 -10.37
C ILE A 204 16.55 7.83 -9.56
N PRO A 205 17.27 8.77 -10.22
CA PRO A 205 18.18 9.69 -9.52
C PRO A 205 17.48 10.58 -8.49
N TYR A 206 16.29 11.12 -8.80
CA TYR A 206 15.59 12.01 -7.86
C TYR A 206 15.03 11.27 -6.63
N MET A 207 14.72 9.97 -6.75
CA MET A 207 14.25 9.17 -5.60
C MET A 207 15.39 8.75 -4.67
N THR A 208 16.64 8.78 -5.16
CA THR A 208 17.83 8.30 -4.43
C THR A 208 18.87 9.39 -4.15
N SER A 209 18.63 10.62 -4.60
CA SER A 209 19.53 11.77 -4.41
C SER A 209 19.75 12.12 -2.94
N ILE A 210 18.75 11.88 -2.10
CA ILE A 210 18.82 12.04 -0.66
C ILE A 210 19.25 10.70 -0.04
N PRO A 211 20.40 10.61 0.65
CA PRO A 211 20.92 9.36 1.21
C PRO A 211 19.91 8.62 2.11
N GLN A 212 19.09 9.37 2.84
CA GLN A 212 18.03 8.86 3.70
C GLN A 212 16.95 8.12 2.90
N HIS A 213 16.54 8.64 1.74
CA HIS A 213 15.56 7.96 0.87
C HIS A 213 16.13 6.66 0.32
N ARG A 214 17.39 6.68 -0.13
CA ARG A 214 18.08 5.46 -0.59
C ARG A 214 18.17 4.41 0.53
N LYS A 215 18.58 4.82 1.74
CA LYS A 215 18.65 3.92 2.91
C LYS A 215 17.29 3.32 3.23
N LYS A 216 16.23 4.12 3.14
CA LYS A 216 14.85 3.69 3.36
C LYS A 216 14.39 2.64 2.34
N LEU A 217 14.64 2.87 1.06
CA LEU A 217 14.38 1.88 0.00
C LEU A 217 15.18 0.60 0.22
N MET A 218 16.45 0.69 0.63
CA MET A 218 17.28 -0.48 0.96
C MET A 218 16.72 -1.28 2.15
N ASN A 219 16.25 -0.60 3.20
CA ASN A 219 15.66 -1.25 4.37
C ASN A 219 14.35 -1.95 4.02
N GLU A 220 13.48 -1.30 3.25
CA GLU A 220 12.24 -1.88 2.73
C GLU A 220 12.56 -3.11 1.88
N ARG A 221 13.51 -2.99 0.95
CA ARG A 221 13.97 -4.11 0.10
C ARG A 221 14.39 -5.32 0.94
N ALA A 222 15.18 -5.08 1.98
CA ALA A 222 15.62 -6.14 2.90
C ALA A 222 14.45 -6.77 3.67
N ALA A 223 13.46 -5.97 4.09
CA ALA A 223 12.27 -6.47 4.78
C ALA A 223 11.42 -7.36 3.87
N ARG A 224 11.25 -6.98 2.60
CA ARG A 224 10.49 -7.76 1.62
C ARG A 224 11.17 -9.08 1.25
N LEU A 225 12.50 -9.09 1.12
CA LEU A 225 13.26 -10.34 0.93
C LEU A 225 13.19 -11.24 2.16
N HIS A 226 13.19 -10.67 3.36
CA HIS A 226 13.01 -11.43 4.60
C HIS A 226 11.62 -12.07 4.66
N PHE A 227 10.58 -11.32 4.31
CA PHE A 227 9.21 -11.83 4.16
C PHE A 227 9.13 -12.97 3.13
N ALA A 228 9.72 -12.76 1.94
CA ALA A 228 9.76 -13.74 0.86
C ALA A 228 10.37 -15.08 1.31
N ALA A 229 11.48 -15.01 2.07
CA ALA A 229 12.14 -16.19 2.60
C ALA A 229 11.24 -17.02 3.52
N PHE A 230 10.38 -16.36 4.33
CA PHE A 230 9.39 -17.05 5.15
C PHE A 230 8.35 -17.77 4.28
N ILE A 231 7.78 -17.08 3.29
CA ILE A 231 6.79 -17.67 2.38
C ILE A 231 7.37 -18.88 1.66
N LYS A 232 8.58 -18.76 1.12
CA LYS A 232 9.29 -19.85 0.45
C LYS A 232 9.51 -21.04 1.39
N ALA A 233 10.03 -20.81 2.59
CA ALA A 233 10.26 -21.88 3.56
C ALA A 233 8.95 -22.56 4.00
N ARG A 234 7.85 -21.83 4.11
CA ARG A 234 6.52 -22.40 4.38
C ARG A 234 6.03 -23.29 3.26
N ILE A 235 6.21 -22.86 2.02
CA ILE A 235 5.84 -23.63 0.85
C ILE A 235 6.66 -24.92 0.76
N GLU A 236 7.97 -24.84 0.97
CA GLU A 236 8.91 -25.98 0.85
C GLU A 236 8.75 -27.02 1.96
N LYS A 237 8.41 -26.60 3.18
CA LYS A 237 8.25 -27.51 4.33
C LYS A 237 6.94 -28.30 4.33
N SER A 238 5.99 -27.98 3.45
CA SER A 238 4.68 -28.61 3.46
C SER A 238 4.73 -30.00 2.81
N GLU A 239 4.66 -31.05 3.64
CA GLU A 239 4.57 -32.43 3.16
C GLU A 239 3.27 -32.65 2.36
N GLY A 240 3.40 -32.91 1.06
CA GLY A 240 2.24 -33.03 0.16
C GLY A 240 1.76 -31.72 -0.48
N GLY A 241 2.48 -30.61 -0.24
CA GLY A 241 2.29 -29.31 -0.88
C GLY A 241 1.44 -28.34 -0.05
N PHE A 242 1.87 -27.06 -0.03
CA PHE A 242 1.26 -25.98 0.78
C PHE A 242 -0.25 -25.89 0.61
N ASN A 243 -0.75 -25.99 -0.62
CA ASN A 243 -2.18 -25.92 -0.91
C ASN A 243 -2.94 -27.09 -0.29
N LYS A 244 -2.38 -28.30 -0.36
CA LYS A 244 -3.03 -29.49 0.19
C LYS A 244 -3.07 -29.37 1.72
N ASP A 245 -1.97 -29.00 2.36
CA ASP A 245 -1.96 -28.80 3.79
C ASP A 245 -2.94 -27.69 4.22
N MET A 246 -2.90 -26.52 3.57
CA MET A 246 -3.72 -25.38 3.96
C MET A 246 -5.21 -25.60 3.71
N PHE A 247 -5.61 -26.17 2.56
CA PHE A 247 -7.00 -26.15 2.09
C PHE A 247 -7.73 -27.51 2.14
N SER A 248 -7.08 -28.63 2.46
CA SER A 248 -7.74 -29.95 2.46
C SER A 248 -8.58 -30.27 3.70
N SER A 249 -8.71 -29.32 4.62
CA SER A 249 -9.26 -29.54 5.97
C SER A 249 -10.55 -28.74 6.22
N SER A 250 -11.19 -28.97 7.38
CA SER A 250 -12.44 -28.27 7.72
C SER A 250 -12.23 -26.76 7.87
N LYS A 251 -13.32 -25.98 7.91
CA LYS A 251 -13.22 -24.51 8.16
C LYS A 251 -12.49 -24.19 9.47
N ILE A 252 -12.69 -25.00 10.50
CA ILE A 252 -12.05 -24.81 11.82
C ILE A 252 -10.54 -25.07 11.69
N ASP A 253 -10.17 -26.14 11.01
CA ASP A 253 -8.76 -26.49 10.79
C ASP A 253 -8.05 -25.45 9.93
N PHE A 254 -8.70 -24.97 8.87
CA PHE A 254 -8.18 -23.88 8.05
C PHE A 254 -7.91 -22.63 8.90
N GLN A 255 -8.85 -22.24 9.75
CA GLN A 255 -8.67 -21.09 10.63
C GLN A 255 -7.51 -21.29 11.61
N ALA A 256 -7.40 -22.47 12.23
CA ALA A 256 -6.29 -22.80 13.12
C ALA A 256 -4.92 -22.75 12.39
N LYS A 257 -4.84 -23.30 11.18
CA LYS A 257 -3.63 -23.23 10.34
C LYS A 257 -3.30 -21.80 9.93
N LEU A 258 -4.31 -21.00 9.60
CA LEU A 258 -4.14 -19.58 9.30
C LEU A 258 -3.62 -18.80 10.51
N ASP A 259 -4.16 -19.05 11.70
CA ASP A 259 -3.72 -18.40 12.93
C ASP A 259 -2.26 -18.74 13.27
N ILE A 260 -1.86 -20.00 13.10
CA ILE A 260 -0.46 -20.44 13.23
C ILE A 260 0.41 -19.76 12.17
N PHE A 261 -0.03 -19.73 10.91
CA PHE A 261 0.69 -19.07 9.83
C PHE A 261 0.96 -17.60 10.14
N VAL A 262 -0.08 -16.87 10.56
CA VAL A 262 -0.01 -15.45 10.94
C VAL A 262 0.84 -15.24 12.18
N GLY A 263 0.75 -16.13 13.18
CA GLY A 263 1.58 -16.10 14.39
C GLY A 263 3.07 -16.20 14.05
N ASP A 264 3.44 -17.22 13.28
CA ASP A 264 4.85 -17.44 12.89
C ASP A 264 5.37 -16.32 11.97
N LEU A 265 4.52 -15.79 11.08
CA LEU A 265 4.87 -14.64 10.26
C LEU A 265 5.19 -13.41 11.12
N LYS A 266 4.36 -13.13 12.14
CA LYS A 266 4.60 -12.01 13.07
C LYS A 266 5.92 -12.16 13.81
N VAL A 267 6.23 -13.37 14.29
CA VAL A 267 7.52 -13.66 14.95
C VAL A 267 8.67 -13.40 13.98
N HIS A 268 8.60 -13.98 12.78
CA HIS A 268 9.61 -13.85 11.74
C HIS A 268 9.89 -12.38 11.36
N MET A 269 8.85 -11.58 11.16
CA MET A 269 9.00 -10.15 10.85
C MET A 269 9.51 -9.34 12.05
N THR A 270 9.13 -9.70 13.27
CA THR A 270 9.62 -9.03 14.49
C THR A 270 11.11 -9.25 14.69
N GLU A 271 11.63 -10.44 14.38
CA GLU A 271 13.06 -10.72 14.43
C GLU A 271 13.86 -9.85 13.48
N PHE A 272 13.33 -9.62 12.26
CA PHE A 272 13.95 -8.69 11.31
C PHE A 272 14.02 -7.27 11.86
N VAL A 273 12.91 -6.76 12.40
CA VAL A 273 12.85 -5.41 12.98
C VAL A 273 13.85 -5.28 14.13
N LYS A 274 13.91 -6.26 15.04
CA LYS A 274 14.88 -6.29 16.15
C LYS A 274 16.32 -6.28 15.67
N LYS A 275 16.63 -7.02 14.59
CA LYS A 275 17.97 -7.07 14.00
C LYS A 275 18.36 -5.77 13.32
N GLN A 276 17.42 -5.12 12.62
CA GLN A 276 17.69 -3.89 11.86
C GLN A 276 17.74 -2.63 12.72
N TYR A 277 16.90 -2.54 13.75
CA TYR A 277 16.71 -1.32 14.54
C TYR A 277 17.13 -1.48 16.02
N GLY A 278 17.69 -2.63 16.39
CA GLY A 278 18.00 -2.96 17.80
C GLY A 278 16.76 -3.37 18.59
N LYS A 279 16.92 -3.66 19.89
CA LYS A 279 15.75 -3.80 20.78
C LYS A 279 15.01 -2.46 20.75
N ALA A 280 13.78 -2.45 20.23
CA ALA A 280 12.85 -1.34 20.44
C ALA A 280 12.92 -0.99 21.92
N GLY A 281 13.37 0.23 22.21
CA GLY A 281 13.83 0.62 23.54
C GLY A 281 12.80 0.21 24.58
N SER A 282 13.28 -0.47 25.62
CA SER A 282 12.62 -0.38 26.91
C SER A 282 12.45 1.12 27.17
N ALA A 283 11.21 1.59 27.16
CA ALA A 283 10.89 2.90 27.69
C ALA A 283 11.54 2.95 29.07
N LYS A 284 12.57 3.78 29.23
CA LYS A 284 13.05 4.13 30.56
C LYS A 284 11.86 4.79 31.24
N LYS A 285 11.20 4.04 32.13
CA LYS A 285 10.32 4.62 33.13
C LYS A 285 11.17 5.59 33.96
N ALA A 286 10.64 6.81 34.06
CA ALA A 286 11.01 7.95 34.90
C ALA A 286 12.26 7.78 35.78
#